data_AF-A0A150WU14-F1
#
_entry.id   AF-A0A150WU14-F1
#
_cell.length_a   1.000
_cell.length_b   1.000
_cell.length_c   1.000
_cell.angle_alpha   90.00
_cell.angle_beta   90.00
_cell.angle_gamma   90.00
#
_symmetry.space_group_name_H-M   'P 1'
#
loop_
_entity.id
_entity.type
_entity.pdbx_description
1 polymer ?
#
loop_
_entity_poly.entity_id
_entity_poly.type
_entity_poly.pdbx_seq_one_letter_code
_entity_poly.pdbx_strand_id
1 'polypeptide(L)'
;MRINGVPQNLYSWYQQNLGLMRDSDGAFVIPTERLLENSVQVSFFPYDTSYISPSHTRCLFNFQVDNLAALLTSMAEKGVRIDDRIEETEHGLFAWVYDPAGNKIELWEPAHHKENLINLPEAE
;
A
#
# COMPACT_ATOMS: atom_id res chain seq x y z
N MET A 1 -2.92 17.02 -25.09
CA MET A 1 -1.48 17.09 -24.74
C MET A 1 -1.38 17.00 -23.23
N ARG A 2 -1.11 15.82 -22.66
CA ARG A 2 -0.92 15.66 -21.20
C ARG A 2 0.56 15.92 -20.91
N ILE A 3 0.81 16.87 -20.01
CA ILE A 3 2.14 17.26 -19.59
C ILE A 3 2.67 16.16 -18.66
N ASN A 4 3.76 15.52 -19.07
CA ASN A 4 4.57 14.64 -18.22
C ASN A 4 5.22 15.50 -17.14
N GLY A 5 4.70 15.45 -15.92
CA GLY A 5 5.24 16.12 -14.75
C GLY A 5 4.66 15.41 -13.53
N VAL A 6 5.50 15.18 -12.52
CA VAL A 6 5.24 14.52 -11.22
C VAL A 6 3.74 14.27 -10.96
N PRO A 7 3.30 13.01 -10.76
CA PRO A 7 1.89 12.68 -10.55
C PRO A 7 1.29 13.59 -9.49
N GLN A 8 0.10 14.13 -9.75
CA GLN A 8 -0.62 15.08 -8.90
C GLN A 8 -0.49 14.67 -7.42
N ASN A 9 0.46 15.32 -6.75
CA ASN A 9 0.87 15.22 -5.36
C ASN A 9 0.86 13.80 -4.72
N LEU A 10 1.84 12.96 -5.11
CA LEU A 10 2.14 11.68 -4.44
C LEU A 10 2.21 11.81 -2.91
N TYR A 11 2.84 12.87 -2.40
CA TYR A 11 2.94 13.05 -0.95
C TYR A 11 1.56 13.14 -0.27
N SER A 12 0.64 13.90 -0.85
CA SER A 12 -0.73 13.97 -0.33
C SER A 12 -1.45 12.64 -0.42
N TRP A 13 -1.21 11.85 -1.47
CA TRP A 13 -1.81 10.52 -1.58
C TRP A 13 -1.36 9.60 -0.44
N TYR A 14 -0.06 9.51 -0.16
CA TYR A 14 0.47 8.70 0.96
C TYR A 14 0.03 9.25 2.32
N GLN A 15 -0.04 10.57 2.51
CA GLN A 15 -0.58 11.19 3.73
C GLN A 15 -2.05 10.81 3.96
N GLN A 16 -2.89 10.91 2.93
CA GLN A 16 -4.35 10.70 3.04
C GLN A 16 -4.76 9.23 3.12
N ASN A 17 -3.98 8.34 2.50
CA ASN A 17 -4.32 6.92 2.42
C ASN A 17 -3.52 6.06 3.39
N LEU A 18 -2.30 6.45 3.76
CA LEU A 18 -1.41 5.64 4.62
C LEU A 18 -0.94 6.39 5.87
N GLY A 19 -1.34 7.65 6.07
CA GLY A 19 -0.99 8.42 7.27
C GLY A 19 0.49 8.76 7.41
N LEU A 20 1.29 8.59 6.35
CA LEU A 20 2.73 8.87 6.36
C LEU A 20 2.96 10.38 6.40
N MET A 21 3.63 10.88 7.45
CA MET A 21 3.86 12.31 7.63
C MET A 21 5.21 12.73 7.08
N ARG A 22 5.25 13.92 6.47
CA ARG A 22 6.48 14.55 6.02
C ARG A 22 7.14 15.36 7.12
N ASP A 23 8.46 15.41 7.12
CA ASP A 23 9.23 16.42 7.85
C ASP A 23 9.36 17.73 7.05
N SER A 24 10.12 18.68 7.61
CA SER A 24 10.41 19.97 6.98
C SER A 24 11.24 19.84 5.69
N ASP A 25 11.97 18.74 5.53
CA ASP A 25 12.89 18.50 4.42
C ASP A 25 12.20 17.72 3.28
N GLY A 26 10.94 17.33 3.47
CA GLY A 26 10.10 16.68 2.47
C GLY A 26 10.25 15.15 2.44
N ALA A 27 10.90 14.54 3.43
CA ALA A 27 10.97 13.09 3.56
C ALA A 27 9.78 12.56 4.38
N PHE A 28 9.30 11.36 4.06
CA PHE A 28 8.46 10.64 5.01
C PHE A 28 9.32 10.19 6.18
N VAL A 29 8.96 10.62 7.38
CA VAL A 29 9.66 10.22 8.60
C VAL A 29 8.70 9.36 9.42
N ILE A 30 9.11 8.13 9.66
CA ILE A 30 8.38 7.20 10.52
C ILE A 30 9.15 7.12 11.84
N PRO A 31 8.63 7.73 12.92
CA PRO A 31 9.31 7.71 14.21
C PRO A 31 9.47 6.28 14.71
N THR A 32 10.62 5.98 15.33
CA THR A 32 10.95 4.62 15.79
C THR A 32 9.94 4.07 16.80
N GLU A 33 9.36 4.93 17.62
CA GLU A 33 8.32 4.59 18.59
C GLU A 33 6.97 4.19 17.95
N ARG A 34 6.79 4.49 16.67
CA ARG A 34 5.62 4.09 15.86
C ARG A 34 5.91 2.88 14.96
N LEU A 35 7.15 2.44 14.88
CA LEU A 35 7.53 1.27 14.08
C LEU A 35 7.35 0.00 14.91
N LEU A 36 6.41 -0.84 14.49
CA LEU A 36 6.42 -2.24 14.89
C LEU A 36 7.52 -2.97 14.12
N GLU A 37 7.99 -4.08 14.67
CA GLU A 37 8.98 -4.92 14.00
C GLU A 37 8.47 -5.35 12.61
N ASN A 38 9.29 -5.13 11.57
CA ASN A 38 8.97 -5.46 10.17
C ASN A 38 7.71 -4.78 9.59
N SER A 39 7.20 -3.71 10.22
CA SER A 39 6.00 -2.99 9.77
C SER A 39 6.18 -2.17 8.48
N VAL A 40 7.42 -1.89 8.10
CA VAL A 40 7.77 -1.18 6.87
C VAL A 40 8.93 -1.92 6.22
N GLN A 41 8.72 -2.36 4.97
CA GLN A 41 9.71 -3.12 4.23
C GLN A 41 9.89 -2.55 2.83
N VAL A 42 11.10 -2.68 2.31
CA VAL A 42 11.45 -2.35 0.92
C VAL A 42 12.08 -3.57 0.30
N SER A 43 11.42 -4.13 -0.70
CA SER A 43 11.87 -5.33 -1.40
C SER A 43 12.33 -4.96 -2.81
N PHE A 44 13.54 -5.40 -3.20
CA PHE A 44 14.06 -5.21 -4.56
C PHE A 44 13.80 -6.45 -5.40
N PHE A 45 13.54 -6.24 -6.69
CA PHE A 45 13.18 -7.34 -7.58
C PHE A 45 14.07 -7.43 -8.83
N PRO A 46 14.29 -8.65 -9.36
CA PRO A 46 14.92 -8.86 -10.66
C PRO A 46 14.22 -8.12 -11.80
N TYR A 47 14.95 -7.81 -12.87
CA TYR A 47 14.40 -7.05 -14.01
C TYR A 47 13.28 -7.77 -14.77
N ASP A 48 13.21 -9.09 -14.67
CA ASP A 48 12.32 -10.01 -15.38
C ASP A 48 11.17 -10.54 -14.52
N THR A 49 10.99 -10.04 -13.29
CA THR A 49 9.83 -10.44 -12.47
C THR A 49 8.52 -9.90 -13.04
N SER A 50 7.46 -10.69 -12.94
CA SER A 50 6.07 -10.22 -13.14
C SER A 50 5.37 -9.82 -11.84
N TYR A 51 5.96 -10.10 -10.67
CA TYR A 51 5.30 -9.94 -9.36
C TYR A 51 4.80 -8.52 -9.10
N ILE A 52 5.63 -7.53 -9.44
CA ILE A 52 5.31 -6.10 -9.25
C ILE A 52 4.72 -5.45 -10.50
N SER A 53 4.43 -6.22 -11.56
CA SER A 53 3.79 -5.67 -12.77
C SER A 53 2.38 -5.13 -12.45
N PRO A 54 1.92 -4.06 -13.13
CA PRO A 54 2.59 -3.28 -14.18
C PRO A 54 3.47 -2.13 -13.65
N SER A 55 3.92 -2.16 -12.39
CA SER A 55 4.77 -1.10 -11.83
C SER A 55 6.06 -0.93 -12.64
N HIS A 56 6.49 0.31 -12.81
CA HIS A 56 7.75 0.66 -13.47
C HIS A 56 8.94 0.68 -12.50
N THR A 57 8.68 0.63 -11.19
CA THR A 57 9.70 0.58 -10.14
C THR A 57 10.38 -0.79 -10.08
N ARG A 58 11.59 -0.82 -9.52
CA ARG A 58 12.32 -2.06 -9.19
C ARG A 58 12.31 -2.40 -7.71
N CYS A 59 11.45 -1.70 -6.96
CA CYS A 59 11.19 -1.98 -5.57
C CYS A 59 9.68 -1.97 -5.29
N LEU A 60 9.31 -2.65 -4.21
CA LEU A 60 7.97 -2.67 -3.65
C LEU A 60 8.06 -2.13 -2.22
N PHE A 61 7.21 -1.17 -1.90
CA PHE A 61 6.96 -0.79 -0.51
C PHE A 61 5.90 -1.71 0.06
N ASN A 62 6.20 -2.27 1.23
CA ASN A 62 5.28 -3.10 1.99
C ASN A 62 5.03 -2.43 3.35
N PHE A 63 3.75 -2.29 3.70
CA PHE A 63 3.30 -1.70 4.96
C PHE A 63 2.38 -2.68 5.71
N GLN A 64 2.69 -2.91 6.99
CA GLN A 64 1.75 -3.55 7.91
C GLN A 64 0.63 -2.56 8.25
N VAL A 65 -0.61 -3.05 8.32
CA VAL A 65 -1.78 -2.25 8.68
C VAL A 65 -2.62 -2.97 9.73
N ASP A 66 -3.30 -2.20 10.59
CA ASP A 66 -4.06 -2.73 11.72
C ASP A 66 -5.40 -3.37 11.29
N ASN A 67 -5.99 -2.88 10.20
CA ASN A 67 -7.25 -3.38 9.64
C ASN A 67 -7.25 -3.15 8.13
N LEU A 68 -6.83 -4.17 7.39
CA LEU A 68 -6.69 -4.13 5.93
C LEU A 68 -8.05 -3.94 5.26
N ALA A 69 -9.09 -4.58 5.79
CA ALA A 69 -10.45 -4.49 5.27
C ALA A 69 -10.97 -3.05 5.26
N ALA A 70 -10.93 -2.39 6.42
CA ALA A 70 -11.39 -1.02 6.58
C ALA A 70 -10.56 -0.04 5.74
N LEU A 71 -9.25 -0.28 5.63
CA LEU A 71 -8.36 0.54 4.81
C LEU A 71 -8.70 0.42 3.31
N LEU A 72 -8.87 -0.79 2.80
CA LEU A 72 -9.24 -1.04 1.41
C LEU A 72 -10.61 -0.43 1.07
N THR A 73 -11.59 -0.55 1.96
CA THR A 73 -12.90 0.11 1.79
C THR A 73 -12.74 1.62 1.68
N SER A 74 -11.99 2.26 2.59
CA SER A 74 -11.75 3.71 2.55
C SER A 74 -10.99 4.13 1.28
N MET A 75 -10.04 3.31 0.83
CA MET A 75 -9.29 3.55 -0.41
C MET A 75 -10.19 3.43 -1.65
N ALA A 76 -11.08 2.44 -1.70
CA ALA A 76 -12.05 2.25 -2.77
C ALA A 76 -13.01 3.46 -2.88
N GLU A 77 -13.54 3.93 -1.75
CA GLU A 77 -14.38 5.14 -1.69
C GLU A 77 -13.67 6.40 -2.22
N LYS A 78 -12.33 6.47 -2.07
CA LYS A 78 -11.48 7.55 -2.57
C LYS A 78 -11.04 7.36 -4.03
N GLY A 79 -11.45 6.27 -4.69
CA GLY A 79 -11.07 5.96 -6.06
C GLY A 79 -9.61 5.52 -6.22
N VAL A 80 -8.99 5.00 -5.16
CA VAL A 80 -7.68 4.36 -5.26
C VAL A 80 -7.82 3.09 -6.10
N ARG A 81 -6.87 2.86 -7.02
CA ARG A 81 -6.82 1.62 -7.78
C ARG A 81 -6.31 0.49 -6.86
N ILE A 82 -7.15 -0.51 -6.66
CA ILE A 82 -6.85 -1.72 -5.88
C ILE A 82 -6.66 -2.88 -6.87
N ASP A 83 -5.74 -3.79 -6.54
CA ASP A 83 -5.57 -5.05 -7.27
C ASP A 83 -6.66 -6.04 -6.83
N ASP A 84 -7.29 -6.75 -7.77
CA ASP A 84 -8.37 -7.69 -7.46
C ASP A 84 -7.89 -8.89 -6.61
N ARG A 85 -6.56 -9.07 -6.54
CA ARG A 85 -5.93 -10.12 -5.74
C ARG A 85 -5.92 -9.75 -4.25
N ILE A 86 -6.53 -10.61 -3.44
CA ILE A 86 -6.32 -10.70 -2.00
C ILE A 86 -5.74 -12.08 -1.71
N GLU A 87 -4.66 -12.15 -0.93
CA GLU A 87 -4.05 -13.42 -0.52
C GLU A 87 -4.20 -13.61 0.99
N GLU A 88 -4.75 -14.77 1.38
CA GLU A 88 -4.74 -15.22 2.77
C GLU A 88 -3.70 -16.33 2.94
N THR A 89 -2.82 -16.17 3.92
CA THR A 89 -1.73 -17.09 4.24
C THR A 89 -1.69 -17.39 5.74
N GLU A 90 -0.80 -18.27 6.17
CA GLU A 90 -0.51 -18.48 7.60
C GLU A 90 0.10 -17.24 8.28
N HIS A 91 0.72 -16.35 7.50
CA HIS A 91 1.35 -15.13 8.01
C HIS A 91 0.36 -13.97 8.14
N GLY A 92 -0.74 -14.00 7.40
CA GLY A 92 -1.73 -12.93 7.39
C GLY A 92 -2.41 -12.75 6.04
N LEU A 93 -3.01 -11.58 5.89
CA LEU A 93 -3.73 -11.12 4.71
C LEU A 93 -2.86 -10.14 3.93
N PHE A 94 -2.91 -10.22 2.62
CA PHE A 94 -2.14 -9.37 1.72
C PHE A 94 -3.04 -8.82 0.62
N ALA A 95 -2.89 -7.54 0.33
CA ALA A 95 -3.52 -6.89 -0.81
C ALA A 95 -2.57 -5.86 -1.43
N TRP A 96 -2.86 -5.45 -2.65
CA TRP A 96 -2.04 -4.49 -3.38
C TRP A 96 -2.86 -3.30 -3.87
N VAL A 97 -2.28 -2.12 -3.78
CA VAL A 97 -2.86 -0.88 -4.28
C VAL A 97 -1.86 -0.16 -5.17
N TYR A 98 -2.36 0.75 -6.01
CA TYR A 98 -1.53 1.54 -6.90
C TYR A 98 -1.63 3.02 -6.56
N ASP A 99 -0.47 3.66 -6.42
CA ASP A 99 -0.39 5.10 -6.27
C ASP A 99 -0.68 5.82 -7.62
N PRO A 100 -0.82 7.16 -7.63
CA PRO A 100 -1.02 7.93 -8.86
C PRO A 100 0.12 7.84 -9.89
N ALA A 101 1.31 7.36 -9.51
CA ALA A 101 2.41 7.08 -10.44
C ALA A 101 2.30 5.69 -11.09
N GLY A 102 1.40 4.84 -10.61
CA GLY A 102 1.30 3.45 -10.99
C GLY A 102 2.27 2.54 -10.22
N ASN A 103 2.88 3.02 -9.13
CA ASN A 103 3.69 2.16 -8.26
C ASN A 103 2.77 1.21 -7.50
N LYS A 104 3.09 -0.09 -7.55
CA LYS A 104 2.40 -1.10 -6.74
C LYS A 104 2.89 -0.99 -5.28
N ILE A 105 1.97 -1.04 -4.33
CA ILE A 105 2.22 -1.00 -2.89
C ILE A 105 1.55 -2.23 -2.28
N GLU A 106 2.27 -2.95 -1.44
CA GLU A 106 1.76 -4.12 -0.72
C GLU A 106 1.32 -3.72 0.69
N LEU A 107 0.13 -4.13 1.07
CA LEU A 107 -0.45 -3.91 2.39
C LEU A 107 -0.72 -5.27 3.01
N TRP A 108 -0.36 -5.43 4.29
CA TRP A 108 -0.61 -6.70 4.97
C TRP A 108 -1.09 -6.53 6.41
N GLU A 109 -1.95 -7.46 6.83
CA GLU A 109 -2.47 -7.56 8.20
C GLU A 109 -2.11 -8.94 8.77
N PRO A 110 -1.44 -9.04 9.93
CA PRO A 110 -1.02 -10.32 10.49
C PRO A 110 -2.18 -11.25 10.84
N ALA A 111 -1.97 -12.57 10.72
CA ALA A 111 -3.01 -13.59 10.97
C ALA A 111 -3.59 -13.62 12.40
N HIS A 112 -2.93 -13.00 13.38
CA HIS A 112 -3.46 -12.87 14.75
C HIS A 112 -4.55 -11.79 14.88
N HIS A 113 -4.86 -11.05 13.82
CA HIS A 113 -5.91 -10.03 13.75
C HIS A 113 -7.14 -10.44 12.90
N LYS A 114 -7.38 -11.76 12.71
CA LYS A 114 -8.39 -12.35 11.79
C LYS A 114 -9.88 -11.99 11.97
N GLU A 115 -10.27 -11.17 12.94
CA GLU A 115 -11.70 -10.88 13.22
C GLU A 115 -12.37 -9.92 12.20
N ASN A 116 -11.60 -9.25 11.33
CA ASN A 116 -12.07 -8.05 10.61
C ASN A 116 -12.70 -8.26 9.22
N LEU A 117 -12.60 -9.45 8.59
CA LEU A 117 -12.95 -9.64 7.17
C LEU A 117 -14.35 -10.17 6.84
N ILE A 118 -15.19 -10.50 7.83
CA ILE A 118 -16.55 -11.04 7.57
C ILE A 118 -17.45 -10.03 6.80
N ASN A 119 -17.02 -8.78 6.60
CA ASN A 119 -17.87 -7.66 6.16
C ASN A 119 -17.40 -6.91 4.90
N LEU A 120 -16.51 -7.46 4.05
CA LEU A 120 -16.15 -6.77 2.80
C LEU A 120 -17.20 -7.00 1.69
N PRO A 121 -17.59 -5.95 0.93
CA PRO A 121 -18.39 -6.12 -0.28
C PRO A 121 -17.57 -6.88 -1.34
N GLU A 122 -18.22 -7.79 -2.05
CA GLU A 122 -17.62 -8.47 -3.20
C GLU A 122 -17.25 -7.44 -4.27
N ALA A 123 -16.10 -7.63 -4.92
CA ALA A 123 -15.71 -6.83 -6.07
C ALA A 123 -16.72 -7.09 -7.21
N GLU A 124 -17.35 -6.02 -7.71
CA GLU A 124 -18.22 -6.06 -8.90
C GLU A 124 -17.45 -6.30 -10.21
#